data_AF-A0AA42DLF4-F1
#
_entry.id   AF-A0AA42DLF4-F1
#
_cell.length_a   1.000
_cell.length_b   1.000
_cell.length_c   1.000
_cell.angle_alpha   90.00
_cell.angle_beta   90.00
_cell.angle_gamma   90.00
#
_symmetry.space_group_name_H-M   'P 1'
#
loop_
_entity.id
_entity.type
_entity.pdbx_description
1 polymer ?
#
loop_
_entity_poly.entity_id
_entity_poly.type
_entity_poly.pdbx_seq_one_letter_code
_entity_poly.pdbx_strand_id
1 'polypeptide(L)' 'MADEVSNALIDKIQTGKDLTVHDIIELTFTPIMGGKQSKVDKILQAIRLVKDVDKN' A
#
# COMPACT_ATOMS: atom_id res chain seq x y z
N MET A 1 8.47 -11.00 1.36
CA MET A 1 9.11 -9.68 1.35
C MET A 1 8.20 -8.59 0.80
N ALA A 2 8.07 -8.35 -0.51
CA ALA A 2 7.26 -7.21 -1.00
C ALA A 2 5.75 -7.30 -0.63
N ASP A 3 5.17 -8.50 -0.68
CA ASP A 3 3.75 -8.69 -0.33
C ASP A 3 3.51 -8.50 1.19
N GLU A 4 4.50 -8.82 2.03
CA GLU A 4 4.41 -8.63 3.49
C GLU A 4 4.47 -7.14 3.86
N VAL A 5 5.32 -6.36 3.19
CA VAL A 5 5.39 -4.90 3.35
C VAL A 5 4.06 -4.26 2.95
N SER A 6 3.49 -4.67 1.80
CA SER A 6 2.18 -4.18 1.36
C SER A 6 1.08 -4.49 2.37
N ASN A 7 1.05 -5.71 2.93
CA ASN A 7 0.04 -6.10 3.91
C ASN A 7 0.18 -5.35 5.24
N ALA A 8 1.41 -5.12 5.71
CA ALA A 8 1.66 -4.34 6.92
C ALA A 8 1.21 -2.87 6.78
N LEU A 9 1.38 -2.28 5.59
CA LEU A 9 0.91 -0.93 5.29
C LEU A 9 -0.61 -0.84 5.24
N ILE A 10 -1.27 -1.83 4.62
CA ILE A 10 -2.74 -1.93 4.59
C ILE A 10 -3.30 -2.03 6.02
N ASP A 11 -2.69 -2.86 6.88
CA ASP A 11 -3.11 -3.01 8.27
C ASP A 11 -2.94 -1.69 9.06
N LYS A 12 -1.84 -0.94 8.85
CA LYS A 12 -1.67 0.41 9.42
C LYS A 12 -2.78 1.38 8.99
N ILE A 13 -3.11 1.40 7.71
CA ILE A 13 -4.19 2.26 7.15
C ILE A 13 -5.54 1.87 7.77
N GLN A 14 -5.85 0.58 7.84
CA GLN A 14 -7.12 0.07 8.37
C GLN A 14 -7.26 0.27 9.88
N THR A 15 -6.16 0.24 10.63
CA THR A 15 -6.14 0.46 12.08
C THR A 15 -6.07 1.93 12.47
N GLY A 16 -6.05 2.86 11.50
CA GLY A 16 -6.00 4.31 11.75
C GLY A 16 -4.69 4.76 12.40
N LYS A 17 -3.60 4.01 12.24
CA LYS A 17 -2.28 4.40 12.74
C LYS A 17 -1.65 5.45 11.82
N ASP A 18 -0.89 6.36 12.42
CA ASP A 18 -0.15 7.38 11.66
C ASP A 18 0.78 6.75 10.62
N LEU A 19 0.65 7.25 9.38
CA LEU A 19 1.52 6.92 8.26
C LEU A 19 2.75 7.82 8.29
N THR A 20 3.93 7.19 8.26
CA THR A 20 5.19 7.90 8.11
C THR A 20 5.49 8.17 6.63
N VAL A 21 6.38 9.12 6.35
CA VAL A 21 6.87 9.37 4.98
C VAL A 21 7.50 8.13 4.36
N HIS A 22 8.14 7.29 5.17
CA HIS A 22 8.70 6.01 4.73
C HIS A 22 7.60 5.03 4.30
N ASP A 23 6.49 4.96 5.05
CA ASP A 23 5.34 4.12 4.70
C ASP A 23 4.74 4.51 3.34
N ILE A 24 4.68 5.82 3.04
CA ILE A 24 4.18 6.33 1.75
C ILE A 24 5.13 5.96 0.60
N ILE A 25 6.45 6.07 0.81
CA ILE A 25 7.48 5.66 -0.15
C ILE A 25 7.35 4.15 -0.41
N GLU A 26 7.26 3.35 0.65
CA GLU A 26 7.07 1.90 0.50
C GLU A 26 5.76 1.59 -0.25
N LEU A 27 4.65 2.26 0.06
CA LEU A 27 3.37 2.06 -0.64
C LEU A 27 3.47 2.37 -2.14
N THR A 28 4.27 3.37 -2.53
CA THR A 28 4.43 3.76 -3.95
C THR A 28 5.34 2.81 -4.73
N PHE A 29 6.39 2.27 -4.10
CA PHE A 29 7.38 1.45 -4.80
C PHE A 29 7.16 -0.06 -4.64
N THR A 30 6.48 -0.52 -3.59
CA THR A 30 6.17 -1.95 -3.35
C THR A 30 5.36 -2.61 -4.48
N PRO A 31 4.43 -1.91 -5.16
CA PRO A 31 3.78 -2.42 -6.37
C PRO A 31 4.74 -2.80 -7.50
N ILE A 32 5.90 -2.15 -7.55
CA ILE A 32 6.86 -2.23 -8.65
C ILE A 32 8.02 -3.18 -8.30
N MET A 33 8.38 -3.28 -7.01
CA MET A 33 9.52 -4.02 -6.45
C MET A 33 9.37 -5.56 -6.38
N GLY A 34 8.56 -6.16 -7.26
CA GLY A 34 8.40 -7.63 -7.32
C GLY A 34 7.47 -8.19 -6.24
N GLY A 35 7.35 -9.52 -6.14
CA GLY A 35 6.37 -10.21 -5.29
C GLY A 35 5.48 -11.17 -6.10
N LYS A 36 4.63 -11.94 -5.42
CA LYS A 36 3.78 -12.96 -6.08
C LYS A 36 2.54 -12.36 -6.74
N GLN A 37 2.07 -11.22 -6.26
CA GLN A 37 0.94 -10.50 -6.85
C GLN A 37 1.34 -9.80 -8.16
N SER A 38 0.43 -9.78 -9.13
CA SER A 38 0.68 -9.10 -10.40
C SER A 38 0.84 -7.59 -10.18
N LYS A 39 1.71 -6.93 -10.95
CA LYS A 39 1.91 -5.48 -10.86
C LYS A 39 0.59 -4.72 -11.06
N VAL A 40 -0.31 -5.22 -11.90
CA VAL A 40 -1.62 -4.63 -12.17
C VAL A 40 -2.50 -4.64 -10.93
N ASP A 41 -2.54 -5.77 -10.21
CA ASP A 41 -3.34 -5.89 -8.97
C ASP A 41 -2.84 -4.94 -7.89
N LYS A 42 -1.51 -4.81 -7.75
CA LYS A 42 -0.89 -3.89 -6.79
C LYS A 42 -1.19 -2.43 -7.11
N ILE A 43 -1.16 -2.05 -8.39
CA ILE A 43 -1.53 -0.68 -8.84
C ILE A 43 -3.01 -0.41 -8.55
N LEU A 44 -3.92 -1.34 -8.87
CA LEU A 44 -5.35 -1.18 -8.58
C LEU A 44 -5.60 -1.04 -7.08
N GLN A 45 -4.88 -1.78 -6.24
CA GLN A 45 -5.01 -1.75 -4.79
C GLN A 45 -4.55 -0.40 -4.22
N ALA A 46 -3.41 0.13 -4.68
CA ALA A 46 -2.94 1.46 -4.30
C ALA A 46 -3.93 2.57 -4.68
N ILE A 47 -4.51 2.53 -5.88
CA ILE A 47 -5.54 3.49 -6.33
C ILE A 47 -6.78 3.44 -5.42
N ARG A 48 -7.23 2.23 -5.03
CA ARG A 48 -8.37 2.07 -4.13
C ARG A 48 -8.09 2.66 -2.74
N LEU A 49 -6.91 2.39 -2.19
CA LEU A 49 -6.50 2.93 -0.88
C LEU A 49 -6.48 4.46 -0.87
N VAL A 50 -5.88 5.09 -1.89
CA VAL A 50 -5.86 6.57 -2.01
C VAL A 50 -7.28 7.14 -2.11
N LYS A 51 -8.14 6.50 -2.90
CA LYS A 51 -9.54 6.92 -3.06
C LYS A 51 -10.36 6.80 -1.77
N ASP A 52 -10.03 5.83 -0.91
CA ASP A 52 -10.70 5.68 0.38
C ASP A 52 -10.18 6.69 1.42
N VAL A 53 -8.90 7.08 1.35
CA VAL A 53 -8.35 8.19 2.15
C VAL A 53 -8.99 9.53 1.78
N ASP A 54 -9.20 9.80 0.49
CA ASP A 54 -9.80 11.07 0.00
C ASP A 54 -11.30 11.22 0.31
N LYS A 55 -11.96 10.15 0.78
CA LYS A 55 -13.38 10.17 1.18
C LYS A 55 -13.60 10.45 2.66
N ASN A 56 -12.55 10.45 3.47
CA ASN A 56 -12.57 10.83 4.89
C ASN A 56 -12.05 12.26 5.06
#